data_AF-A0AAW7X0A5-F1
#
_entry.id   AF-A0AAW7X0A5-F1
#
_cell.length_a   1.000
_cell.length_b   1.000
_cell.length_c   1.000
_cell.angle_alpha   90.00
_cell.angle_beta   90.00
_cell.angle_gamma   90.00
#
_symmetry.space_group_name_H-M   'P 1'
#
loop_
_entity.id
_entity.type
_entity.pdbx_description
1 polymer ?
#
loop_
_entity_poly.entity_id
_entity_poly.type
_entity_poly.pdbx_seq_one_letter_code
_entity_poly.pdbx_strand_id
1 'polypeptide(L)'
;MKIKLEADETWLKSRESLWAVYEKTYSYGPESGDIDLIDARKKWFLEGDLNPLVQLAVERGDENGELSMSLVLNLCPAQSVEQHREFLKKFCLFLSRKKIGWWADGVEDKNKEAIQTFSNIFSGAQNSDQAKIYEYYFEKLIPVDGEVTFPFSLGDDNWVPSLRINVQSYVRKMLYSMWRYLYGRNSHRAFSHVRLALSFVRQNVASIDAKVFDVDYLEEDYYSESGEYVNCVGQECMREILARLNGYNIWPSDGDECKCYDLEFEAELKKVFENASMPPAYYQLLDFIHEHKEDCV
;
A
#
# COMPACT_ATOMS: atom_id res chain seq x y z
N MET A 1 -15.45 -23.50 -0.91
CA MET A 1 -15.57 -22.56 0.21
C MET A 1 -16.61 -21.46 -0.06
N LYS A 2 -17.88 -21.77 0.23
CA LYS A 2 -18.90 -20.74 0.37
C LYS A 2 -18.74 -20.11 1.76
N ILE A 3 -18.19 -18.90 1.85
CA ILE A 3 -18.17 -18.17 3.12
C ILE A 3 -19.58 -17.59 3.27
N LYS A 4 -20.43 -18.31 4.01
CA LYS A 4 -21.74 -17.78 4.40
C LYS A 4 -21.52 -16.68 5.43
N LEU A 5 -21.52 -15.43 4.96
CA LEU A 5 -21.80 -14.27 5.79
C LEU A 5 -23.32 -14.08 5.78
N GLU A 6 -23.90 -13.68 6.92
CA GLU A 6 -25.32 -13.31 6.95
C GLU A 6 -25.51 -12.07 6.07
N ALA A 7 -26.15 -12.26 4.92
CA ALA A 7 -26.42 -11.19 3.96
C ALA A 7 -27.69 -10.46 4.38
N ASP A 8 -27.56 -9.23 4.86
CA ASP A 8 -28.69 -8.30 5.01
C ASP A 8 -28.80 -7.36 3.79
N GLU A 9 -29.88 -6.56 3.73
CA GLU A 9 -30.07 -5.62 2.61
C GLU A 9 -28.97 -4.54 2.52
N THR A 10 -28.39 -4.15 3.66
CA THR A 10 -27.27 -3.18 3.70
C THR A 10 -26.03 -3.77 3.05
N TRP A 11 -25.77 -5.05 3.33
CA TRP A 11 -24.70 -5.85 2.77
C TRP A 11 -24.85 -5.98 1.25
N LEU A 12 -26.03 -6.35 0.74
CA LEU A 12 -26.26 -6.47 -0.70
C LEU A 12 -26.04 -5.15 -1.44
N LYS A 13 -26.59 -4.03 -0.94
CA LYS A 13 -26.45 -2.69 -1.56
C LYS A 13 -25.01 -2.19 -1.58
N SER A 14 -24.26 -2.40 -0.48
CA SER A 14 -22.83 -2.06 -0.43
C SER A 14 -22.04 -2.87 -1.46
N ARG A 15 -22.36 -4.16 -1.62
CA ARG A 15 -21.68 -5.00 -2.62
C ARG A 15 -22.02 -4.65 -4.05
N GLU A 16 -23.27 -4.33 -4.36
CA GLU A 16 -23.62 -3.82 -5.70
C GLU A 16 -22.85 -2.55 -6.05
N SER A 17 -22.66 -1.67 -5.06
CA SER A 17 -21.88 -0.43 -5.21
C SER A 17 -20.39 -0.71 -5.44
N LEU A 18 -19.79 -1.61 -4.67
CA LEU A 18 -18.39 -2.04 -4.83
C LEU A 18 -18.15 -2.76 -6.16
N TRP A 19 -19.09 -3.60 -6.59
CA TRP A 19 -19.03 -4.26 -7.89
C TRP A 19 -19.04 -3.23 -9.03
N ALA A 20 -19.90 -2.20 -8.95
CA ALA A 20 -19.96 -1.17 -9.98
C ALA A 20 -18.63 -0.38 -10.09
N VAL A 21 -17.95 -0.14 -8.97
CA VAL A 21 -16.60 0.46 -8.96
C VAL A 21 -15.59 -0.50 -9.59
N TYR A 22 -15.60 -1.77 -9.17
CA TYR A 22 -14.70 -2.79 -9.72
C TYR A 22 -14.90 -2.97 -11.23
N GLU A 23 -16.14 -3.09 -11.68
CA GLU A 23 -16.53 -3.16 -13.09
C GLU A 23 -16.03 -1.93 -13.84
N LYS A 24 -16.23 -0.72 -13.31
CA LYS A 24 -15.72 0.50 -13.97
C LYS A 24 -14.19 0.57 -14.04
N THR A 25 -13.47 0.07 -13.04
CA THR A 25 -12.01 0.18 -12.95
C THR A 25 -11.28 -0.97 -13.66
N TYR A 26 -11.86 -2.17 -13.70
CA TYR A 26 -11.17 -3.39 -14.14
C TYR A 26 -11.81 -4.08 -15.36
N SER A 27 -12.96 -3.63 -15.87
CA SER A 27 -13.57 -4.20 -17.09
C SER A 27 -12.90 -3.79 -18.40
N TYR A 28 -11.82 -3.01 -18.36
CA TYR A 28 -11.06 -2.62 -19.55
C TYR A 28 -9.90 -3.59 -19.87
N GLY A 29 -9.88 -4.78 -19.26
CA GLY A 29 -8.93 -5.85 -19.57
C GLY A 29 -9.33 -6.72 -20.77
N PRO A 30 -8.47 -7.67 -21.20
CA PRO A 30 -8.66 -8.52 -22.39
C PRO A 30 -9.90 -9.43 -22.38
N GLU A 31 -10.70 -9.41 -21.31
CA GLU A 31 -11.94 -10.20 -21.15
C GLU A 31 -13.22 -9.35 -21.24
N SER A 32 -13.13 -8.08 -21.65
CA SER A 32 -14.21 -7.08 -21.69
C SER A 32 -15.39 -7.42 -22.61
N GLY A 33 -15.53 -8.66 -23.08
CA GLY A 33 -16.54 -9.10 -24.04
C GLY A 33 -17.31 -10.37 -23.65
N ASP A 34 -16.99 -11.03 -22.53
CA ASP A 34 -17.72 -12.23 -22.06
C ASP A 34 -18.71 -11.86 -20.95
N ILE A 35 -19.94 -11.54 -21.36
CA ILE A 35 -21.03 -11.11 -20.47
C ILE A 35 -21.42 -12.21 -19.49
N ASP A 36 -21.44 -13.47 -19.92
CA ASP A 36 -21.82 -14.61 -19.06
C ASP A 36 -20.78 -14.82 -17.95
N LEU A 37 -19.50 -14.62 -18.26
CA LEU A 37 -18.42 -14.67 -17.28
C LEU A 37 -18.46 -13.49 -16.31
N ILE A 38 -18.76 -12.27 -16.79
CA ILE A 38 -18.90 -11.08 -15.95
C ILE A 38 -20.10 -11.23 -14.99
N ASP A 39 -21.24 -11.71 -15.49
CA ASP A 39 -22.44 -11.95 -14.68
C ASP A 39 -22.24 -13.08 -13.67
N ALA A 40 -21.55 -14.15 -14.05
CA ALA A 40 -21.17 -15.20 -13.11
C ALA A 40 -20.27 -14.64 -12.00
N ARG A 41 -19.26 -13.83 -12.33
CA ARG A 41 -18.37 -13.18 -11.34
C ARG A 41 -19.12 -12.20 -10.44
N LYS A 42 -20.01 -11.40 -11.00
CA LYS A 42 -20.89 -10.51 -10.23
C LYS A 42 -21.73 -11.30 -9.26
N LYS A 43 -22.36 -12.38 -9.70
CA LYS A 43 -23.19 -13.25 -8.86
C LYS A 43 -22.38 -13.90 -7.75
N TRP A 44 -21.20 -14.45 -8.06
CA TRP A 44 -20.31 -15.06 -7.07
C TRP A 44 -19.80 -14.06 -6.04
N PHE A 45 -19.43 -12.87 -6.51
CA PHE A 45 -19.16 -11.73 -5.67
C PHE A 45 -20.38 -11.51 -4.78
N LEU A 46 -21.53 -11.09 -5.30
CA LEU A 46 -22.74 -10.83 -4.50
C LEU A 46 -23.14 -11.96 -3.55
N GLU A 47 -22.85 -13.24 -3.83
CA GLU A 47 -23.12 -14.38 -2.94
C GLU A 47 -22.03 -14.64 -1.87
N GLY A 48 -20.88 -13.97 -1.95
CA GLY A 48 -19.73 -14.21 -1.06
C GLY A 48 -18.99 -15.52 -1.34
N ASP A 49 -19.20 -16.10 -2.53
CA ASP A 49 -18.51 -17.32 -2.95
C ASP A 49 -17.29 -16.95 -3.82
N LEU A 50 -16.10 -16.96 -3.23
CA LEU A 50 -14.86 -16.66 -3.97
C LEU A 50 -14.22 -17.90 -4.60
N ASN A 51 -14.81 -19.11 -4.46
CA ASN A 51 -14.24 -20.31 -5.08
C ASN A 51 -13.99 -20.17 -6.57
N PRO A 52 -14.88 -19.55 -7.35
CA PRO A 52 -14.69 -19.50 -8.78
C PRO A 52 -13.57 -18.53 -9.18
N LEU A 53 -13.37 -17.43 -8.44
CA LEU A 53 -12.20 -16.55 -8.62
C LEU A 53 -10.89 -17.29 -8.33
N VAL A 54 -10.91 -18.14 -7.30
CA VAL A 54 -9.76 -18.97 -6.94
C VAL A 54 -9.51 -20.08 -7.96
N GLN A 55 -10.57 -20.74 -8.43
CA GLN A 55 -10.49 -21.76 -9.46
C GLN A 55 -9.99 -21.18 -10.79
N LEU A 56 -10.42 -19.97 -11.15
CA LEU A 56 -9.97 -19.26 -12.34
C LEU A 56 -8.48 -18.88 -12.27
N ALA A 57 -8.00 -18.45 -11.09
CA ALA A 57 -6.57 -18.20 -10.89
C ALA A 57 -5.73 -19.47 -11.05
N VAL A 58 -6.26 -20.63 -10.62
CA VAL A 58 -5.63 -21.94 -10.83
C VAL A 58 -5.69 -22.38 -12.30
N GLU A 59 -6.83 -22.18 -12.97
CA GLU A 59 -7.08 -22.62 -14.35
C GLU A 59 -6.31 -21.82 -15.41
N ARG A 60 -6.01 -20.54 -15.14
CA ARG A 60 -5.25 -19.70 -16.06
C ARG A 60 -3.79 -20.10 -16.23
N GLY A 61 -3.29 -21.03 -15.42
CA GLY A 61 -1.96 -21.62 -15.60
C GLY A 61 -0.84 -20.58 -15.70
N ASP A 62 -0.99 -19.48 -14.99
CA ASP A 62 0.04 -18.46 -14.94
C ASP A 62 1.20 -19.09 -14.15
N GLU A 63 2.31 -19.39 -14.83
CA GLU A 63 3.45 -20.10 -14.25
C GLU A 63 4.18 -19.23 -13.20
N ASN A 64 3.83 -17.93 -13.13
CA ASN A 64 4.12 -16.99 -12.05
C ASN A 64 2.85 -16.53 -11.29
N GLY A 65 1.75 -17.27 -11.48
CA GLY A 65 0.35 -17.01 -11.11
C GLY A 65 0.03 -17.21 -9.65
N GLU A 66 0.72 -16.48 -8.78
CA GLU A 66 0.27 -16.32 -7.41
C GLU A 66 -1.10 -15.67 -7.44
N LEU A 67 -2.04 -16.31 -6.76
CA LEU A 67 -3.39 -15.83 -6.58
C LEU A 67 -3.31 -14.50 -5.83
N SER A 68 -3.22 -13.37 -6.57
CA SER A 68 -2.78 -12.10 -5.99
C SER A 68 -3.62 -11.80 -4.76
N MET A 69 -2.99 -11.93 -3.59
CA MET A 69 -3.72 -11.79 -2.35
C MET A 69 -4.29 -10.37 -2.26
N SER A 70 -3.68 -9.39 -2.96
CA SER A 70 -4.25 -8.05 -3.14
C SER A 70 -5.60 -8.03 -3.83
N LEU A 71 -5.78 -8.79 -4.91
CA LEU A 71 -7.06 -8.91 -5.61
C LEU A 71 -8.11 -9.58 -4.72
N VAL A 72 -7.75 -10.66 -4.03
CA VAL A 72 -8.68 -11.37 -3.12
C VAL A 72 -9.11 -10.49 -1.96
N LEU A 73 -8.18 -9.71 -1.40
CA LEU A 73 -8.45 -8.77 -0.32
C LEU A 73 -9.33 -7.61 -0.79
N ASN A 74 -9.04 -7.03 -1.95
CA ASN A 74 -9.89 -5.99 -2.55
C ASN A 74 -11.29 -6.50 -2.87
N LEU A 75 -11.44 -7.79 -3.18
CA LEU A 75 -12.73 -8.43 -3.44
C LEU A 75 -13.36 -9.06 -2.18
N CYS A 76 -12.69 -9.00 -1.03
CA CYS A 76 -13.17 -9.57 0.22
C CYS A 76 -14.41 -8.79 0.67
N PRO A 77 -15.54 -9.44 0.96
CA PRO A 77 -16.78 -8.73 1.32
C PRO A 77 -16.91 -8.39 2.80
N ALA A 78 -15.80 -8.33 3.52
CA ALA A 78 -15.83 -8.01 4.94
C ALA A 78 -16.19 -6.54 5.15
N GLN A 79 -17.10 -6.30 6.09
CA GLN A 79 -17.51 -4.97 6.57
C GLN A 79 -16.94 -4.64 7.96
N SER A 80 -16.32 -5.64 8.61
CA SER A 80 -15.60 -5.47 9.87
C SER A 80 -14.25 -6.17 9.83
N VAL A 81 -13.37 -5.77 10.75
CA VAL A 81 -12.04 -6.38 10.93
C VAL A 81 -12.17 -7.86 11.26
N GLU A 82 -13.15 -8.24 12.09
CA GLU A 82 -13.43 -9.63 12.48
C GLU A 82 -13.85 -10.47 11.28
N GLN A 83 -14.75 -9.96 10.45
CA GLN A 83 -15.17 -10.65 9.22
C GLN A 83 -13.98 -10.83 8.27
N HIS A 84 -13.13 -9.81 8.14
CA HIS A 84 -11.95 -9.84 7.29
C HIS A 84 -10.89 -10.83 7.82
N ARG A 85 -10.72 -10.89 9.14
CA ARG A 85 -9.84 -11.87 9.82
C ARG A 85 -10.32 -13.30 9.61
N GLU A 86 -11.60 -13.57 9.83
CA GLU A 86 -12.19 -14.89 9.61
C GLU A 86 -12.09 -15.33 8.14
N PHE A 87 -12.31 -14.38 7.23
CA PHE A 87 -12.11 -14.58 5.81
C PHE A 87 -10.66 -15.00 5.50
N LEU A 88 -9.68 -14.21 5.95
CA LEU A 88 -8.26 -14.47 5.73
C LEU A 88 -7.82 -15.81 6.30
N LYS A 89 -8.25 -16.13 7.52
CA LYS A 89 -7.95 -17.42 8.15
C LYS A 89 -8.45 -18.58 7.29
N LYS A 90 -9.71 -18.51 6.83
CA LYS A 90 -10.32 -19.54 5.98
C LYS A 90 -9.67 -19.62 4.60
N PHE A 91 -9.26 -18.49 4.04
CA PHE A 91 -8.58 -18.42 2.76
C PHE A 91 -7.18 -19.03 2.82
N CYS A 92 -6.34 -18.63 3.79
CA CYS A 92 -5.02 -19.24 4.01
C CYS A 92 -5.12 -20.74 4.34
N LEU A 93 -6.13 -21.14 5.12
CA LEU A 93 -6.44 -22.53 5.39
C LEU A 93 -6.70 -23.34 4.10
N PHE A 94 -7.50 -22.79 3.20
CA PHE A 94 -7.79 -23.40 1.91
C PHE A 94 -6.53 -23.52 1.05
N LEU A 95 -5.74 -22.45 0.91
CA LEU A 95 -4.49 -22.45 0.14
C LEU A 95 -3.52 -23.52 0.65
N SER A 96 -3.33 -23.57 1.97
CA SER A 96 -2.50 -24.57 2.64
C SER A 96 -2.95 -26.00 2.33
N ARG A 97 -4.25 -26.31 2.49
CA ARG A 97 -4.78 -27.66 2.22
C ARG A 97 -4.69 -28.09 0.76
N LYS A 98 -4.73 -27.13 -0.16
CA LYS A 98 -4.65 -27.37 -1.61
C LYS A 98 -3.22 -27.27 -2.16
N LYS A 99 -2.25 -26.83 -1.36
CA LYS A 99 -0.86 -26.58 -1.75
C LYS A 99 -0.76 -25.66 -2.99
N ILE A 100 -1.50 -24.55 -2.97
CA ILE A 100 -1.57 -23.58 -4.07
C ILE A 100 -0.58 -22.43 -3.80
N GLY A 101 0.18 -22.02 -4.83
CA GLY A 101 1.09 -20.87 -4.81
C GLY A 101 2.27 -21.05 -3.85
N TRP A 102 2.74 -19.93 -3.28
CA TRP A 102 3.78 -19.79 -2.24
C TRP A 102 3.59 -20.65 -0.97
N TRP A 103 2.41 -21.25 -0.75
CA TRP A 103 2.22 -22.29 0.28
C TRP A 103 2.91 -23.62 -0.07
N ALA A 104 3.33 -23.79 -1.32
CA ALA A 104 4.17 -24.90 -1.77
C ALA A 104 5.67 -24.63 -1.59
N ASP A 105 6.07 -23.35 -1.44
CA ASP A 105 7.46 -22.89 -1.33
C ASP A 105 7.82 -22.47 0.12
N GLY A 106 9.05 -21.98 0.33
CA GLY A 106 9.62 -21.75 1.67
C GLY A 106 8.87 -20.76 2.58
N VAL A 107 8.99 -20.94 3.90
CA VAL A 107 8.29 -20.12 4.93
C VAL A 107 8.69 -18.63 4.88
N GLU A 108 9.90 -18.31 4.42
CA GLU A 108 10.40 -16.93 4.33
C GLU A 108 9.73 -16.15 3.18
N ASP A 109 9.64 -16.75 1.99
CA ASP A 109 8.94 -16.16 0.83
C ASP A 109 7.46 -15.95 1.16
N LYS A 110 6.87 -16.92 1.84
CA LYS A 110 5.51 -16.90 2.38
C LYS A 110 5.25 -15.71 3.33
N ASN A 111 6.18 -15.41 4.23
CA ASN A 111 6.08 -14.24 5.11
C ASN A 111 6.20 -12.94 4.33
N LYS A 112 7.17 -12.87 3.41
CA LYS A 112 7.48 -11.69 2.62
C LYS A 112 6.30 -11.27 1.76
N GLU A 113 5.73 -12.19 0.99
CA GLU A 113 4.60 -11.91 0.11
C GLU A 113 3.37 -11.46 0.89
N ALA A 114 3.11 -12.11 2.04
CA ALA A 114 1.98 -11.73 2.87
C ALA A 114 2.10 -10.29 3.35
N ILE A 115 3.20 -9.95 4.02
CA ILE A 115 3.44 -8.60 4.53
C ILE A 115 3.48 -7.58 3.39
N GLN A 116 4.18 -7.87 2.28
CA GLN A 116 4.27 -6.95 1.14
C GLN A 116 2.92 -6.70 0.47
N THR A 117 2.08 -7.73 0.30
CA THR A 117 0.73 -7.59 -0.24
C THR A 117 -0.06 -6.58 0.58
N PHE A 118 -0.06 -6.76 1.90
CA PHE A 118 -0.76 -5.87 2.80
C PHE A 118 -0.15 -4.46 2.71
N SER A 119 1.16 -4.30 2.90
CA SER A 119 1.84 -2.99 2.75
C SER A 119 1.54 -2.28 1.41
N ASN A 120 1.47 -3.03 0.30
CA ASN A 120 1.21 -2.49 -1.03
C ASN A 120 -0.25 -2.01 -1.18
N ILE A 121 -1.23 -2.80 -0.72
CA ILE A 121 -2.65 -2.40 -0.71
C ILE A 121 -2.82 -1.10 0.08
N PHE A 122 -2.09 -0.94 1.19
CA PHE A 122 -2.22 0.26 2.03
C PHE A 122 -1.37 1.44 1.55
N SER A 123 -0.37 1.24 0.71
CA SER A 123 0.30 2.34 0.00
C SER A 123 -0.50 2.88 -1.18
N GLY A 124 -1.67 2.29 -1.45
CA GLY A 124 -2.59 2.64 -2.54
C GLY A 124 -3.85 3.38 -2.10
N ALA A 125 -4.60 3.87 -3.08
CA ALA A 125 -5.88 4.53 -2.89
C ALA A 125 -6.92 3.52 -2.35
N GLN A 126 -7.58 3.83 -1.24
CA GLN A 126 -8.61 2.97 -0.66
C GLN A 126 -9.99 3.17 -1.29
N ASN A 127 -10.78 2.08 -1.31
CA ASN A 127 -12.24 2.15 -1.46
C ASN A 127 -12.86 2.55 -0.11
N SER A 128 -13.80 3.51 -0.12
CA SER A 128 -14.37 4.11 1.09
C SER A 128 -14.98 3.11 2.07
N ASP A 129 -15.59 2.03 1.55
CA ASP A 129 -16.43 1.13 2.34
C ASP A 129 -15.64 0.17 3.22
N GLN A 130 -14.32 0.06 2.98
CA GLN A 130 -13.41 -0.80 3.74
C GLN A 130 -12.32 -0.03 4.48
N ALA A 131 -12.41 1.31 4.49
CA ALA A 131 -11.35 2.16 5.01
C ALA A 131 -10.94 1.80 6.44
N LYS A 132 -11.91 1.52 7.32
CA LYS A 132 -11.66 1.12 8.72
C LYS A 132 -10.90 -0.20 8.86
N ILE A 133 -11.13 -1.14 7.94
CA ILE A 133 -10.43 -2.42 7.94
C ILE A 133 -8.97 -2.18 7.57
N TYR A 134 -8.73 -1.39 6.52
CA TYR A 134 -7.39 -1.07 6.07
C TYR A 134 -6.63 -0.17 7.05
N GLU A 135 -7.29 0.79 7.70
CA GLU A 135 -6.74 1.58 8.81
C GLU A 135 -6.26 0.68 9.96
N TYR A 136 -7.07 -0.31 10.36
CA TYR A 136 -6.67 -1.27 11.38
C TYR A 136 -5.40 -2.03 11.00
N TYR A 137 -5.34 -2.60 9.79
CA TYR A 137 -4.15 -3.33 9.36
C TYR A 137 -2.94 -2.42 9.23
N PHE A 138 -3.12 -1.20 8.72
CA PHE A 138 -2.05 -0.22 8.61
C PHE A 138 -1.44 0.09 9.97
N GLU A 139 -2.27 0.38 10.99
CA GLU A 139 -1.81 0.64 12.35
C GLU A 139 -1.01 -0.56 12.92
N LYS A 140 -1.47 -1.78 12.66
CA LYS A 140 -0.82 -3.00 13.20
C LYS A 140 0.41 -3.46 12.43
N LEU A 141 0.58 -3.01 11.19
CA LEU A 141 1.70 -3.39 10.34
C LEU A 141 2.77 -2.29 10.26
N ILE A 142 2.65 -1.27 11.11
CA ILE A 142 3.77 -0.37 11.40
C ILE A 142 4.89 -1.20 12.06
N PRO A 143 6.12 -1.16 11.52
CA PRO A 143 7.24 -1.92 12.05
C PRO A 143 7.62 -1.50 13.47
N VAL A 144 7.99 -2.47 14.31
CA VAL A 144 8.58 -2.27 15.64
C VAL A 144 9.96 -2.89 15.64
N ASP A 145 10.99 -2.10 15.96
CA ASP A 145 12.41 -2.52 15.92
C ASP A 145 12.84 -3.15 14.58
N GLY A 146 12.24 -2.69 13.47
CA GLY A 146 12.52 -3.18 12.12
C GLY A 146 11.83 -4.49 11.76
N GLU A 147 10.94 -5.02 12.61
CA GLU A 147 10.12 -6.19 12.33
C GLU A 147 8.65 -5.79 12.16
N VAL A 148 8.02 -6.32 11.11
CA VAL A 148 6.56 -6.23 10.91
C VAL A 148 5.98 -7.59 11.21
N THR A 149 5.04 -7.63 12.15
CA THR A 149 4.35 -8.86 12.55
C THR A 149 2.87 -8.72 12.26
N PHE A 150 2.31 -9.72 11.60
CA PHE A 150 0.90 -9.75 11.27
C PHE A 150 0.03 -9.81 12.55
N PRO A 151 -1.11 -9.09 12.63
CA PRO A 151 -1.84 -8.93 13.89
C PRO A 151 -2.52 -10.21 14.42
N PHE A 152 -2.56 -11.29 13.65
CA PHE A 152 -3.16 -12.55 14.07
C PHE A 152 -2.60 -13.75 13.29
N SER A 153 -2.81 -14.95 13.83
CA SER A 153 -2.47 -16.21 13.18
C SER A 153 -3.38 -16.54 11.99
N LEU A 154 -2.79 -17.09 10.94
CA LEU A 154 -3.41 -17.55 9.70
C LEU A 154 -3.24 -19.07 9.54
N GLY A 155 -4.04 -19.71 8.68
CA GLY A 155 -3.86 -21.12 8.32
C GLY A 155 -4.20 -22.15 9.41
N ASP A 156 -3.95 -23.44 9.11
CA ASP A 156 -4.12 -24.58 10.04
C ASP A 156 -2.97 -24.68 11.05
N ASP A 157 -1.79 -24.15 10.71
CA ASP A 157 -0.56 -24.16 11.51
C ASP A 157 -0.50 -23.02 12.54
N ASN A 158 -1.54 -22.18 12.61
CA ASN A 158 -1.54 -20.92 13.37
C ASN A 158 -0.33 -20.03 13.05
N TRP A 159 0.10 -20.05 11.79
CA TRP A 159 1.21 -19.27 11.30
C TRP A 159 0.97 -17.77 11.50
N VAL A 160 1.90 -17.07 12.15
CA VAL A 160 1.89 -15.60 12.28
C VAL A 160 2.99 -15.06 11.37
N PRO A 161 2.65 -14.48 10.20
CA PRO A 161 3.65 -13.89 9.32
C PRO A 161 4.45 -12.81 10.07
N SER A 162 5.77 -12.90 9.99
CA SER A 162 6.64 -11.78 10.38
C SER A 162 7.77 -11.60 9.37
N LEU A 163 8.13 -10.34 9.14
CA LEU A 163 9.16 -9.97 8.18
C LEU A 163 10.02 -8.87 8.77
N ARG A 164 11.34 -9.10 8.78
CA ARG A 164 12.28 -8.02 9.02
C ARG A 164 12.36 -7.14 7.78
N ILE A 165 12.08 -5.86 7.94
CA ILE A 165 12.04 -4.90 6.85
C ILE A 165 13.28 -4.02 6.84
N ASN A 166 13.61 -3.48 5.67
CA ASN A 166 14.51 -2.34 5.59
C ASN A 166 13.74 -1.08 6.02
N VAL A 167 14.09 -0.54 7.18
CA VAL A 167 13.44 0.64 7.78
C VAL A 167 13.56 1.87 6.87
N GLN A 168 14.70 2.07 6.22
CA GLN A 168 14.97 3.21 5.33
C GLN A 168 14.02 3.21 4.13
N SER A 169 13.87 2.05 3.47
CA SER A 169 12.90 1.89 2.39
C SER A 169 11.46 2.08 2.84
N TYR A 170 11.12 1.58 4.02
CA TYR A 170 9.76 1.67 4.53
C TYR A 170 9.38 3.12 4.86
N VAL A 171 10.26 3.87 5.51
CA VAL A 171 10.01 5.28 5.82
C VAL A 171 9.88 6.12 4.55
N ARG A 172 10.72 5.89 3.52
CA ARG A 172 10.62 6.57 2.22
C ARG A 172 9.29 6.31 1.52
N LYS A 173 8.83 5.05 1.50
CA LYS A 173 7.51 4.69 0.97
C LYS A 173 6.39 5.41 1.71
N MET A 174 6.46 5.49 3.04
CA MET A 174 5.45 6.20 3.84
C MET A 174 5.45 7.70 3.55
N LEU A 175 6.62 8.32 3.41
CA LEU A 175 6.75 9.74 3.05
C LEU A 175 6.13 10.03 1.68
N TYR A 176 6.36 9.18 0.68
CA TYR A 176 5.73 9.32 -0.63
C TYR A 176 4.20 9.17 -0.56
N SER A 177 3.68 8.21 0.21
CA SER A 177 2.24 8.08 0.42
C SER A 177 1.63 9.28 1.16
N MET A 178 2.35 9.87 2.13
CA MET A 178 1.96 11.12 2.79
C MET A 178 1.95 12.31 1.82
N TRP A 179 2.91 12.39 0.91
CA TRP A 179 2.91 13.40 -0.14
C TRP A 179 1.71 13.24 -1.09
N ARG A 180 1.38 12.02 -1.51
CA ARG A 180 0.16 11.75 -2.31
C ARG A 180 -1.11 12.12 -1.55
N TYR A 181 -1.14 11.95 -0.24
CA TYR A 181 -2.25 12.38 0.61
C TYR A 181 -2.38 13.91 0.65
N LEU A 182 -1.27 14.62 0.79
CA LEU A 182 -1.21 16.07 0.93
C LEU A 182 -1.46 16.82 -0.38
N TYR A 183 -0.90 16.34 -1.49
CA TYR A 183 -0.83 17.11 -2.74
C TYR A 183 -1.37 16.37 -3.97
N GLY A 184 -1.64 15.07 -3.87
CA GLY A 184 -2.09 14.30 -5.03
C GLY A 184 -3.55 14.61 -5.43
N ARG A 185 -3.78 14.76 -6.74
CA ARG A 185 -5.11 15.06 -7.30
C ARG A 185 -6.08 13.91 -7.01
N ASN A 186 -7.20 14.21 -6.36
CA ASN A 186 -8.25 13.24 -5.98
C ASN A 186 -7.77 12.10 -5.06
N SER A 187 -6.56 12.14 -4.51
CA SER A 187 -6.02 11.08 -3.64
C SER A 187 -6.20 11.37 -2.15
N HIS A 188 -6.35 12.62 -1.73
CA HIS A 188 -6.46 12.97 -0.30
C HIS A 188 -7.43 12.08 0.50
N ARG A 189 -8.67 11.87 0.01
CA ARG A 189 -9.64 11.00 0.71
C ARG A 189 -9.24 9.54 0.71
N ALA A 190 -8.60 9.08 -0.36
CA ALA A 190 -8.23 7.67 -0.54
C ALA A 190 -6.96 7.28 0.24
N PHE A 191 -6.23 8.27 0.78
CA PHE A 191 -4.97 8.08 1.51
C PHE A 191 -5.03 8.58 2.96
N SER A 192 -6.20 8.89 3.52
CA SER A 192 -6.31 9.51 4.86
C SER A 192 -5.71 8.68 6.00
N HIS A 193 -5.59 7.37 5.84
CA HIS A 193 -5.03 6.42 6.80
C HIS A 193 -3.51 6.57 6.97
N VAL A 194 -2.80 7.11 5.97
CA VAL A 194 -1.32 7.21 6.02
C VAL A 194 -0.83 8.09 7.16
N ARG A 195 -1.69 8.99 7.66
CA ARG A 195 -1.43 9.82 8.84
C ARG A 195 -1.10 9.00 10.08
N LEU A 196 -1.62 7.77 10.19
CA LEU A 196 -1.33 6.88 11.32
C LEU A 196 0.17 6.49 11.39
N ALA A 197 0.93 6.59 10.31
CA ALA A 197 2.36 6.27 10.28
C ALA A 197 3.25 7.46 10.66
N LEU A 198 2.69 8.62 11.00
CA LEU A 198 3.49 9.80 11.35
C LEU A 198 4.44 9.52 12.53
N SER A 199 4.00 8.75 13.53
CA SER A 199 4.83 8.37 14.67
C SER A 199 6.05 7.54 14.24
N PHE A 200 5.84 6.58 13.33
CA PHE A 200 6.90 5.76 12.76
C PHE A 200 7.86 6.60 11.93
N VAL A 201 7.36 7.48 11.07
CA VAL A 201 8.19 8.40 10.29
C VAL A 201 9.01 9.29 11.21
N ARG A 202 8.41 9.84 12.27
CA ARG A 202 9.11 10.67 13.27
C ARG A 202 10.31 9.96 13.90
N GLN A 203 10.20 8.67 14.17
CA GLN A 203 11.27 7.90 14.78
C GLN A 203 12.38 7.52 13.79
N ASN A 204 12.06 7.41 12.50
CA ASN A 204 12.93 6.75 11.52
C ASN A 204 13.37 7.64 10.36
N VAL A 205 12.88 8.88 10.23
CA VAL A 205 13.22 9.77 9.10
C VAL A 205 14.73 10.04 9.01
N ALA A 206 15.41 10.17 10.15
CA ALA A 206 16.86 10.36 10.21
C ALA A 206 17.66 9.11 9.82
N SER A 207 17.01 7.95 9.70
CA SER A 207 17.68 6.70 9.29
C SER A 207 17.86 6.59 7.78
N ILE A 208 17.15 7.40 6.98
CA ILE A 208 17.24 7.39 5.51
C ILE A 208 18.68 7.60 5.08
N ASP A 209 19.14 6.80 4.11
CA ASP A 209 20.51 6.89 3.58
C ASP A 209 20.82 8.32 3.10
N ALA A 210 22.00 8.83 3.50
CA ALA A 210 22.43 10.19 3.18
C ALA A 210 22.43 10.48 1.67
N LYS A 211 22.77 9.49 0.84
CA LYS A 211 22.81 9.63 -0.63
C LYS A 211 21.45 9.87 -1.26
N VAL A 212 20.36 9.53 -0.56
CA VAL A 212 19.00 9.89 -0.99
C VAL A 212 18.83 11.42 -1.02
N PHE A 213 19.62 12.14 -0.23
CA PHE A 213 19.63 13.60 -0.16
C PHE A 213 20.75 14.24 -0.99
N ASP A 214 21.45 13.51 -1.86
CA ASP A 214 22.48 14.14 -2.69
C ASP A 214 21.84 15.14 -3.69
N VAL A 215 22.56 16.25 -3.90
CA VAL A 215 22.16 17.30 -4.84
C VAL A 215 22.34 16.84 -6.30
N ASP A 216 23.39 16.07 -6.55
CA ASP A 216 23.59 15.45 -7.86
C ASP A 216 22.82 14.12 -7.91
N TYR A 217 22.08 13.94 -9.01
CA TYR A 217 21.45 12.65 -9.27
C TYR A 217 22.51 11.57 -9.49
N LEU A 218 22.22 10.38 -9.01
CA LEU A 218 23.11 9.23 -9.16
C LEU A 218 23.21 8.83 -10.64
N GLU A 219 24.44 8.64 -11.10
CA GLU A 219 24.72 8.09 -12.44
C GLU A 219 24.44 6.58 -12.51
N GLU A 220 24.63 5.87 -11.39
CA GLU A 220 24.39 4.44 -11.26
C GLU A 220 23.55 4.12 -10.01
N ASP A 221 22.59 3.23 -10.18
CA ASP A 221 21.79 2.70 -9.08
C ASP A 221 22.68 1.89 -8.12
N TYR A 222 22.40 1.92 -6.81
CA TYR A 222 23.21 1.21 -5.82
C TYR A 222 22.36 0.58 -4.71
N TYR A 223 22.97 -0.33 -3.97
CA TYR A 223 22.41 -0.84 -2.72
C TYR A 223 23.11 -0.19 -1.53
N SER A 224 22.36 0.44 -0.61
CA SER A 224 22.91 1.01 0.62
C SER A 224 23.52 -0.07 1.52
N GLU A 225 24.26 0.36 2.55
CA GLU A 225 24.79 -0.56 3.56
C GLU A 225 23.69 -1.36 4.27
N SER A 226 22.47 -0.83 4.32
CA SER A 226 21.29 -1.50 4.88
C SER A 226 20.62 -2.46 3.88
N GLY A 227 21.13 -2.56 2.65
CA GLY A 227 20.62 -3.41 1.58
C GLY A 227 19.44 -2.80 0.81
N GLU A 228 19.18 -1.49 0.94
CA GLU A 228 18.14 -0.80 0.18
C GLU A 228 18.62 -0.45 -1.23
N TYR A 229 17.83 -0.77 -2.25
CA TYR A 229 18.04 -0.27 -3.60
C TYR A 229 17.67 1.21 -3.70
N VAL A 230 18.62 2.03 -4.12
CA VAL A 230 18.45 3.47 -4.35
C VAL A 230 18.78 3.78 -5.80
N ASN A 231 17.87 4.52 -6.44
CA ASN A 231 17.97 4.97 -7.82
C ASN A 231 17.59 6.45 -7.92
N CYS A 232 17.75 7.02 -9.12
CA CYS A 232 17.42 8.42 -9.42
C CYS A 232 15.96 8.78 -9.07
N VAL A 233 14.98 7.95 -9.45
CA VAL A 233 13.54 8.13 -9.12
C VAL A 233 13.34 8.32 -7.62
N GLY A 234 14.12 7.59 -6.83
CA GLY A 234 14.09 7.66 -5.38
C GLY A 234 14.60 8.97 -4.78
N GLN A 235 15.57 9.63 -5.42
CA GLN A 235 16.10 10.94 -5.03
C GLN A 235 15.13 12.06 -5.47
N GLU A 236 14.61 11.96 -6.69
CA GLU A 236 13.62 12.89 -7.26
C GLU A 236 12.39 12.98 -6.34
N CYS A 237 11.81 11.83 -5.96
CA CYS A 237 10.68 11.79 -5.03
C CYS A 237 10.97 12.49 -3.70
N MET A 238 12.18 12.32 -3.14
CA MET A 238 12.52 12.97 -1.87
C MET A 238 12.71 14.46 -2.01
N ARG A 239 13.34 14.90 -3.10
CA ARG A 239 13.47 16.32 -3.42
C ARG A 239 12.10 16.97 -3.59
N GLU A 240 11.17 16.30 -4.27
CA GLU A 240 9.79 16.76 -4.42
C GLU A 240 9.07 16.93 -3.08
N ILE A 241 9.22 15.95 -2.18
CA ILE A 241 8.62 16.02 -0.84
C ILE A 241 9.15 17.24 -0.09
N LEU A 242 10.46 17.43 -0.07
CA LEU A 242 11.10 18.51 0.70
C LEU A 242 10.80 19.89 0.13
N ALA A 243 10.83 20.06 -1.19
CA ALA A 243 10.50 21.33 -1.81
C ALA A 243 9.03 21.72 -1.56
N ARG A 244 8.10 20.76 -1.60
CA ARG A 244 6.69 21.01 -1.24
C ARG A 244 6.49 21.40 0.23
N LEU A 245 7.13 20.69 1.17
CA LEU A 245 7.09 21.05 2.59
C LEU A 245 7.71 22.43 2.90
N ASN A 246 8.55 22.93 1.99
CA ASN A 246 9.11 24.28 2.04
C ASN A 246 8.30 25.32 1.26
N GLY A 247 7.14 24.94 0.72
CA GLY A 247 6.17 25.84 0.10
C GLY A 247 6.42 26.11 -1.39
N TYR A 248 7.36 25.40 -2.02
CA TYR A 248 7.65 25.58 -3.44
C TYR A 248 6.65 24.81 -4.31
N ASN A 249 6.22 25.43 -5.41
CA ASN A 249 5.24 24.84 -6.30
C ASN A 249 5.89 24.05 -7.45
N ILE A 250 6.59 22.98 -7.10
CA ILE A 250 7.18 22.00 -8.03
C ILE A 250 6.07 21.17 -8.69
N TRP A 251 5.62 21.65 -9.86
CA TRP A 251 4.60 21.17 -10.82
C TRP A 251 3.18 21.74 -10.72
N PRO A 252 2.73 22.37 -11.83
CA PRO A 252 1.72 21.73 -12.68
C PRO A 252 2.09 21.77 -14.18
N SER A 253 2.06 20.62 -14.85
CA SER A 253 2.08 20.55 -16.33
C SER A 253 0.90 21.25 -16.99
N ASP A 254 -0.15 21.57 -16.23
CA ASP A 254 -1.46 21.95 -16.75
C ASP A 254 -2.07 23.20 -16.10
N GLY A 255 -1.26 24.06 -15.45
CA GLY A 255 -1.70 25.39 -14.98
C GLY A 255 -2.62 25.43 -13.75
N ASP A 256 -2.97 24.29 -13.15
CA ASP A 256 -3.71 24.23 -11.87
C ASP A 256 -2.75 24.38 -10.68
N GLU A 257 -3.07 25.23 -9.69
CA GLU A 257 -2.36 25.25 -8.42
C GLU A 257 -2.46 23.87 -7.73
N CYS A 258 -1.30 23.27 -7.44
CA CYS A 258 -1.24 22.05 -6.64
C CYS A 258 -1.57 22.41 -5.18
N LYS A 259 -2.84 22.28 -4.83
CA LYS A 259 -3.37 22.62 -3.51
C LYS A 259 -2.98 21.57 -2.46
N CYS A 260 -2.45 22.01 -1.33
CA CYS A 260 -2.37 21.19 -0.12
C CYS A 260 -3.77 20.90 0.44
N TYR A 261 -4.12 19.62 0.60
CA TYR A 261 -5.43 19.19 1.07
C TYR A 261 -5.56 19.14 2.60
N ASP A 262 -4.45 19.12 3.35
CA ASP A 262 -4.42 19.10 4.82
C ASP A 262 -3.21 19.88 5.37
N LEU A 263 -3.43 21.17 5.63
CA LEU A 263 -2.39 22.09 6.12
C LEU A 263 -1.93 21.75 7.54
N GLU A 264 -2.80 21.17 8.37
CA GLU A 264 -2.45 20.79 9.74
C GLU A 264 -1.48 19.61 9.71
N PHE A 265 -1.79 18.57 8.92
CA PHE A 265 -0.91 17.42 8.76
C PHE A 265 0.40 17.77 8.05
N GLU A 266 0.38 18.67 7.06
CA GLU A 266 1.59 19.20 6.43
C GLU A 266 2.53 19.86 7.46
N ALA A 267 1.97 20.72 8.33
CA ALA A 267 2.74 21.37 9.38
C ALA A 267 3.31 20.37 10.40
N GLU A 268 2.56 19.31 10.73
CA GLU A 268 3.05 18.22 11.57
C GLU A 268 4.20 17.44 10.92
N LEU A 269 4.07 17.11 9.62
CA LEU A 269 5.10 16.41 8.87
C LEU A 269 6.35 17.27 8.71
N LYS A 270 6.21 18.57 8.46
CA LYS A 270 7.34 19.51 8.42
C LYS A 270 8.10 19.53 9.75
N LYS A 271 7.39 19.61 10.87
CA LYS A 271 7.99 19.55 12.23
C LYS A 271 8.74 18.24 12.48
N VAL A 272 8.36 17.13 11.84
CA VAL A 272 9.12 15.88 11.96
C VAL A 272 10.54 16.05 11.42
N PHE A 273 10.70 16.66 10.24
CA PHE A 273 12.02 16.92 9.67
C PHE A 273 12.80 17.97 10.48
N GLU A 274 12.15 19.06 10.91
CA GLU A 274 12.79 20.13 11.68
C GLU A 274 13.37 19.64 13.03
N ASN A 275 12.73 18.65 13.66
CA ASN A 275 13.15 18.11 14.95
C ASN A 275 14.06 16.88 14.85
N ALA A 276 14.22 16.30 13.66
CA ALA A 276 15.06 15.13 13.45
C ALA A 276 16.54 15.52 13.32
N SER A 277 17.44 14.68 13.84
CA SER A 277 18.88 14.81 13.62
C SER A 277 19.25 14.27 12.24
N MET A 278 18.97 15.05 11.19
CA MET A 278 19.18 14.65 9.80
C MET A 278 20.67 14.62 9.41
N PRO A 279 21.07 13.80 8.41
CA PRO A 279 22.45 13.78 7.92
C PRO A 279 22.84 15.11 7.25
N PRO A 280 24.14 15.48 7.18
CA PRO A 280 24.58 16.73 6.54
C PRO A 280 24.07 16.92 5.10
N ALA A 281 23.99 15.85 4.31
CA ALA A 281 23.48 15.87 2.94
C ALA A 281 22.03 16.42 2.86
N TYR A 282 21.18 16.15 3.86
CA TYR A 282 19.84 16.69 3.94
C TYR A 282 19.83 18.23 3.97
N TYR A 283 20.69 18.85 4.78
CA TYR A 283 20.75 20.29 4.88
C TYR A 283 21.33 20.92 3.61
N GLN A 284 22.30 20.26 2.97
CA GLN A 284 22.81 20.69 1.65
C GLN A 284 21.71 20.66 0.58
N LEU A 285 20.87 19.63 0.58
CA LEU A 285 19.73 19.57 -0.32
C LEU A 285 18.68 20.64 -0.01
N LEU A 286 18.43 20.94 1.26
CA LEU A 286 17.54 22.04 1.63
C LEU A 286 18.06 23.39 1.11
N ASP A 287 19.35 23.66 1.28
CA ASP A 287 19.98 24.89 0.77
C ASP A 287 19.84 24.97 -0.76
N PHE A 288 20.10 23.86 -1.46
CA PHE A 288 19.88 23.74 -2.90
C PHE A 288 18.41 24.00 -3.30
N ILE A 289 17.45 23.40 -2.60
CA ILE A 289 16.02 23.64 -2.82
C ILE A 289 15.66 25.11 -2.61
N HIS A 290 16.22 25.77 -1.60
CA HIS A 290 15.96 27.19 -1.35
C HIS A 290 16.57 28.11 -2.42
N GLU A 291 17.73 27.73 -2.97
CA GLU A 291 18.39 28.43 -4.07
C GLU A 291 17.60 28.30 -5.38
N HIS A 292 17.16 27.09 -5.73
CA HIS A 292 16.56 26.76 -7.02
C HIS A 292 15.02 26.77 -7.04
N LYS A 293 14.36 26.73 -5.87
CA LYS A 293 12.90 26.84 -5.70
C LYS A 293 12.11 25.85 -6.56
N GLU A 294 11.27 26.33 -7.47
CA GLU A 294 10.46 25.51 -8.38
C GLU A 294 11.29 24.73 -9.41
N ASP A 295 12.54 25.13 -9.67
CA ASP A 295 13.44 24.50 -10.67
C ASP A 295 14.39 23.48 -10.02
N CYS A 296 14.13 23.05 -8.78
CA CYS A 296 15.05 22.17 -8.05
C CYS A 296 14.92 20.68 -8.42
N VAL A 297 13.80 20.23 -8.99
CA VAL A 297 13.52 18.82 -9.29
C VAL A 297 13.97 18.44 -10.69
#